data_AF-Q5C2G1-F1
#
_entry.id   AF-Q5C2G1-F1
#
_cell.length_a   1.000
_cell.length_b   1.000
_cell.length_c   1.000
_cell.angle_alpha   90.00
_cell.angle_beta   90.00
_cell.angle_gamma   90.00
#
_symmetry.space_group_name_H-M   'P 1'
#
loop_
_entity.id
_entity.type
_entity.pdbx_description
1 polymer ?
#
loop_
_entity_poly.entity_id
_entity_poly.type
_entity_poly.pdbx_seq_one_letter_code
_entity_poly.pdbx_strand_id
1 'polypeptide(L)'
;MFGNEDMFDDGELSVEYSSDDNSEPNVDLENQYYMAKSRKDDNPDMALAEFQKVLDIEGAGNKGDWGFRALKQMIKINFRLGRFDNMMENYKVLLTYIKSAVTRNYSEKSINSILDYVSTSKQMDLLQQFYITTLDALRESKNERLWFKTNTKLGKLYLERGDYIHLQKIVKELRE
;
A
#
# COMPACT_ATOMS: atom_id res chain seq x y z
N MET A 1 -25.02 -0.75 -10.87
CA MET A 1 -23.97 -0.70 -11.91
C MET A 1 -22.70 -1.21 -11.27
N PHE A 2 -22.48 -2.52 -11.35
CA PHE A 2 -21.28 -3.18 -10.87
C PHE A 2 -20.41 -3.46 -12.09
N GLY A 3 -19.22 -2.87 -12.11
CA GLY A 3 -18.31 -2.94 -13.24
C GLY A 3 -17.02 -2.23 -12.88
N ASN A 4 -16.23 -2.86 -12.01
CA ASN A 4 -14.84 -2.51 -11.68
C ASN A 4 -14.19 -3.67 -10.89
N GLU A 5 -14.43 -4.92 -11.29
CA GLU A 5 -13.81 -6.10 -10.63
C GLU A 5 -12.49 -6.54 -11.28
N ASP A 6 -12.16 -6.11 -12.50
CA ASP A 6 -11.02 -6.64 -13.27
C ASP A 6 -10.03 -5.55 -13.75
N MET A 7 -9.71 -4.57 -12.90
CA MET A 7 -8.69 -3.53 -13.21
C MET A 7 -7.57 -3.45 -12.16
N PHE A 8 -7.49 -4.45 -11.27
CA PHE A 8 -6.23 -4.82 -10.65
C PHE A 8 -5.86 -6.14 -11.30
N ASP A 9 -5.12 -6.06 -12.40
CA ASP A 9 -4.34 -7.19 -12.91
C ASP A 9 -3.52 -7.72 -11.73
N ASP A 10 -4.02 -8.80 -11.13
CA ASP A 10 -3.29 -9.63 -10.19
C ASP A 10 -2.24 -10.35 -11.05
N GLY A 11 -1.22 -9.59 -11.48
CA GLY A 11 0.06 -10.12 -11.93
C GLY A 11 0.79 -10.87 -10.81
N GLU A 12 0.06 -11.53 -9.89
CA GLU A 12 0.55 -12.44 -8.86
C GLU A 12 1.02 -13.79 -9.46
N LEU A 13 0.99 -13.93 -10.78
CA LEU A 13 1.68 -15.01 -11.51
C LEU A 13 2.95 -14.53 -12.22
N SER A 14 3.60 -13.45 -11.76
CA SER A 14 5.05 -13.32 -11.94
C SER A 14 5.75 -14.11 -10.84
N VAL A 15 5.80 -15.43 -11.02
CA VAL A 15 6.76 -16.29 -10.32
C VAL A 15 8.16 -15.95 -10.85
N GLU A 16 8.67 -14.77 -10.49
CA GLU A 16 10.12 -14.59 -10.47
C GLU A 16 10.58 -15.32 -9.22
N TYR A 17 10.99 -16.58 -9.43
CA TYR A 17 11.86 -17.28 -8.52
C TYR A 17 13.06 -16.37 -8.27
N SER A 18 13.01 -15.58 -7.20
CA SER A 18 14.19 -14.99 -6.57
C SER A 18 15.01 -16.17 -6.09
N SER A 19 15.78 -16.71 -7.02
CA SER A 19 16.69 -17.82 -6.81
C SER A 19 17.77 -17.29 -5.88
N ASP A 20 17.83 -17.90 -4.69
CA ASP A 20 19.02 -18.17 -3.88
C ASP A 20 18.84 -17.75 -2.40
N ASP A 21 17.99 -18.50 -1.67
CA ASP A 21 18.31 -18.89 -0.29
C ASP A 21 17.54 -20.17 0.09
N ASN A 22 18.27 -21.19 0.54
CA ASN A 22 17.74 -22.49 0.97
C ASN A 22 17.07 -22.35 2.35
N SER A 23 15.87 -21.78 2.39
CA SER A 23 14.95 -21.90 3.53
C SER A 23 13.74 -22.71 3.06
N GLU A 24 13.36 -23.75 3.80
CA GLU A 24 12.15 -24.54 3.51
C GLU A 24 10.96 -23.60 3.22
N PRO A 25 10.19 -23.87 2.15
CA PRO A 25 9.21 -22.91 1.66
C PRO A 25 8.16 -22.63 2.73
N ASN A 26 7.81 -21.36 2.82
CA ASN A 26 6.88 -20.75 3.75
C ASN A 26 5.42 -21.16 3.48
N VAL A 27 5.17 -22.48 3.42
CA VAL A 27 3.91 -23.12 3.01
C VAL A 27 2.77 -22.73 3.95
N ASP A 28 3.07 -22.51 5.23
CA ASP A 28 2.07 -22.12 6.22
C ASP A 28 1.54 -20.70 5.98
N LEU A 29 2.42 -19.73 5.66
CA LEU A 29 1.99 -18.37 5.34
C LEU A 29 1.24 -18.30 4.00
N GLU A 30 1.68 -19.07 3.01
CA GLU A 30 1.01 -19.16 1.71
C GLU A 30 -0.42 -19.71 1.87
N ASN A 31 -0.57 -20.86 2.55
CA ASN A 31 -1.87 -21.48 2.81
C ASN A 31 -2.78 -20.51 3.56
N GLN A 32 -2.27 -19.85 4.59
CA GLN A 32 -3.07 -18.91 5.38
C GLN A 32 -3.48 -17.67 4.58
N TYR A 33 -2.61 -17.15 3.72
CA TYR A 33 -2.94 -16.03 2.84
C TYR A 33 -4.06 -16.38 1.87
N TYR A 34 -4.00 -17.55 1.20
CA TYR A 34 -5.07 -17.97 0.29
C TYR A 34 -6.38 -18.29 1.01
N MET A 35 -6.32 -18.83 2.23
CA MET A 35 -7.50 -18.99 3.08
C MET A 35 -8.14 -17.64 3.43
N ALA A 36 -7.35 -16.62 3.75
CA ALA A 36 -7.85 -15.26 3.99
C ALA A 36 -8.44 -14.64 2.71
N LYS A 37 -7.76 -14.82 1.57
CA LYS A 37 -8.16 -14.27 0.26
C LYS A 37 -9.50 -14.82 -0.23
N SER A 38 -9.77 -16.11 -0.01
CA SER A 38 -11.05 -16.72 -0.40
C SER A 38 -12.24 -16.18 0.40
N ARG A 39 -12.01 -15.72 1.64
CA ARG A 39 -13.06 -15.21 2.54
C ARG A 39 -13.36 -13.72 2.38
N LYS A 40 -12.57 -12.99 1.56
CA LYS A 40 -12.66 -11.51 1.47
C LYS A 40 -14.03 -11.01 0.99
N ASP A 41 -14.69 -11.78 0.12
CA ASP A 41 -15.96 -11.38 -0.50
C ASP A 41 -17.16 -11.84 0.34
N ASP A 42 -17.04 -12.97 1.05
CA ASP A 42 -18.09 -13.49 1.93
C ASP A 42 -18.11 -12.82 3.31
N ASN A 43 -16.94 -12.70 3.94
CA ASN A 43 -16.80 -12.24 5.32
C ASN A 43 -15.53 -11.38 5.47
N PRO A 44 -15.60 -10.09 5.11
CA PRO A 44 -14.43 -9.21 5.07
C PRO A 44 -13.79 -9.01 6.45
N ASP A 45 -14.57 -9.03 7.53
CA ASP A 45 -14.06 -8.95 8.90
C ASP A 45 -13.21 -10.18 9.29
N MET A 46 -13.66 -11.38 8.92
CA MET A 46 -12.89 -12.60 9.16
C MET A 46 -11.63 -12.63 8.28
N ALA A 47 -11.73 -12.19 7.02
CA ALA A 47 -10.57 -12.08 6.15
C ALA A 47 -9.50 -11.14 6.72
N LEU A 48 -9.89 -9.98 7.27
CA LEU A 48 -8.96 -9.07 7.95
C LEU A 48 -8.25 -9.74 9.13
N ALA A 49 -8.98 -10.50 9.95
CA ALA A 49 -8.39 -11.23 11.07
C ALA A 49 -7.40 -12.33 10.60
N GLU A 50 -7.71 -13.05 9.53
CA GLU A 50 -6.79 -14.05 8.97
C GLU A 50 -5.55 -13.39 8.32
N PHE A 51 -5.70 -12.27 7.62
CA PHE A 51 -4.55 -11.51 7.12
C PHE A 51 -3.69 -10.94 8.25
N GLN A 52 -4.29 -10.54 9.37
CA GLN A 52 -3.52 -10.12 10.54
C GLN A 52 -2.67 -11.27 11.09
N LYS A 53 -3.18 -12.51 11.12
CA LYS A 53 -2.37 -13.66 11.53
C LYS A 53 -1.17 -13.91 10.60
N VAL A 54 -1.34 -13.71 9.28
CA VAL A 54 -0.20 -13.77 8.33
C VAL A 54 0.87 -12.75 8.73
N LEU A 55 0.47 -11.54 9.12
CA LEU A 55 1.40 -10.51 9.60
C LEU A 55 2.04 -10.86 10.94
N ASP A 56 1.31 -11.46 11.86
CA ASP A 56 1.81 -11.81 13.18
C ASP A 56 2.86 -12.93 13.08
N ILE A 57 2.60 -13.94 12.25
CA ILE A 57 3.54 -15.04 11.99
C ILE A 57 4.78 -14.54 11.27
N GLU A 58 4.61 -13.71 10.23
CA GLU A 58 5.75 -13.14 9.49
C GLU A 58 6.55 -12.15 10.35
N GLY A 59 5.86 -11.31 11.13
CA GLY A 59 6.45 -10.30 12.01
C GLY A 59 7.22 -10.87 13.19
N ALA A 60 6.92 -12.11 13.62
CA ALA A 60 7.70 -12.84 14.61
C ALA A 60 9.07 -13.31 14.08
N GLY A 61 9.21 -13.45 12.76
CA GLY A 61 10.46 -13.81 12.09
C GLY A 61 11.13 -12.60 11.46
N ASN A 62 10.85 -12.36 10.18
CA ASN A 62 11.34 -11.22 9.41
C ASN A 62 10.25 -10.78 8.42
N LYS A 63 10.10 -9.47 8.24
CA LYS A 63 9.20 -8.90 7.22
C LYS A 63 9.52 -9.47 5.84
N GLY A 64 8.51 -10.01 5.18
CA GLY A 64 8.65 -10.70 3.90
C GLY A 64 7.58 -10.31 2.89
N ASP A 65 7.49 -11.09 1.82
CA ASP A 65 6.56 -10.82 0.72
C ASP A 65 5.09 -11.13 1.10
N TRP A 66 4.85 -12.13 1.95
CA TRP A 66 3.50 -12.56 2.33
C TRP A 66 2.78 -11.52 3.17
N GLY A 67 3.45 -10.92 4.15
CA GLY A 67 2.88 -9.82 4.92
C GLY A 67 2.70 -8.56 4.08
N PHE A 68 3.60 -8.30 3.11
CA PHE A 68 3.40 -7.20 2.18
C PHE A 68 2.14 -7.39 1.32
N ARG A 69 1.91 -8.60 0.81
CA ARG A 69 0.68 -8.97 0.08
C ARG A 69 -0.56 -8.88 0.99
N ALA A 70 -0.49 -9.39 2.22
CA ALA A 70 -1.57 -9.33 3.19
C ALA A 70 -1.98 -7.88 3.50
N LEU A 71 -1.01 -6.99 3.76
CA LEU A 71 -1.27 -5.57 4.00
C LEU A 71 -1.99 -4.90 2.83
N LYS A 72 -1.59 -5.21 1.58
CA LYS A 72 -2.29 -4.69 0.39
C LYS A 72 -3.75 -5.11 0.35
N GLN A 73 -4.05 -6.36 0.68
CA GLN A 73 -5.44 -6.85 0.74
C GLN A 73 -6.21 -6.20 1.90
N MET A 74 -5.60 -6.07 3.08
CA MET A 74 -6.24 -5.42 4.22
C MET A 74 -6.57 -3.95 3.95
N ILE A 75 -5.68 -3.22 3.27
CA ILE A 75 -5.93 -1.83 2.84
C ILE A 75 -7.13 -1.76 1.89
N LYS A 76 -7.21 -2.67 0.90
CA LYS A 76 -8.34 -2.75 -0.03
C LYS A 76 -9.66 -3.05 0.69
N ILE A 77 -9.67 -4.02 1.60
CA ILE A 77 -10.87 -4.38 2.37
C ILE A 77 -11.31 -3.22 3.26
N ASN A 78 -10.40 -2.62 4.03
CA ASN A 78 -10.73 -1.49 4.89
C ASN A 78 -11.26 -0.28 4.11
N PHE A 79 -10.72 -0.02 2.91
CA PHE A 79 -11.25 1.02 2.03
C PHE A 79 -12.69 0.72 1.57
N ARG A 80 -12.97 -0.52 1.14
CA ARG A 80 -14.33 -0.95 0.75
C ARG A 80 -15.32 -0.84 1.91
N LEU A 81 -14.88 -1.13 3.14
CA LEU A 81 -15.69 -1.02 4.36
C LEU A 81 -15.81 0.42 4.90
N GLY A 82 -15.12 1.40 4.30
CA GLY A 82 -15.07 2.79 4.80
C GLY A 82 -14.31 2.97 6.11
N ARG A 83 -13.48 1.99 6.51
CA ARG A 83 -12.66 2.02 7.73
C ARG A 83 -11.31 2.68 7.45
N PHE A 84 -11.35 3.98 7.22
CA PHE A 84 -10.18 4.73 6.75
C PHE A 84 -9.04 4.81 7.78
N ASP A 85 -9.34 4.81 9.08
CA ASP A 85 -8.32 4.84 10.13
C ASP A 85 -7.46 3.56 10.11
N ASN A 86 -8.12 2.39 10.14
CA ASN A 86 -7.45 1.08 10.02
C ASN A 86 -6.70 0.94 8.69
N MET A 87 -7.25 1.51 7.61
CA MET A 87 -6.57 1.54 6.31
C MET A 87 -5.26 2.33 6.39
N MET A 88 -5.26 3.49 7.03
CA MET A 88 -4.07 4.32 7.23
C MET A 88 -3.04 3.64 8.12
N GLU A 89 -3.46 2.94 9.17
CA GLU A 89 -2.57 2.16 10.02
C GLU A 89 -1.87 1.06 9.22
N ASN A 90 -2.63 0.25 8.47
CA ASN A 90 -2.06 -0.78 7.61
C ASN A 90 -1.13 -0.19 6.55
N TYR A 91 -1.46 0.99 6.00
CA TYR A 91 -0.60 1.67 5.03
C TYR A 91 0.73 2.11 5.65
N LYS A 92 0.73 2.66 6.87
CA LYS A 92 1.96 3.00 7.59
C LYS A 92 2.82 1.77 7.83
N VAL A 93 2.21 0.64 8.22
CA VAL A 93 2.93 -0.64 8.37
C VAL A 93 3.52 -1.08 7.03
N LEU A 94 2.76 -1.01 5.93
CA LEU A 94 3.24 -1.35 4.59
C LEU A 94 4.45 -0.51 4.17
N LEU A 95 4.46 0.79 4.48
CA LEU A 95 5.62 1.66 4.21
C LEU A 95 6.86 1.29 5.02
N THR A 96 6.76 0.47 6.06
CA THR A 96 7.95 -0.06 6.73
C THR A 96 8.58 -1.23 5.99
N TYR A 97 7.82 -1.96 5.17
CA TYR A 97 8.31 -3.08 4.37
C TYR A 97 9.14 -2.59 3.17
N ILE A 98 8.82 -1.43 2.60
CA ILE A 98 9.53 -0.88 1.44
C ILE A 98 11.00 -0.54 1.72
N LYS A 99 11.37 -0.44 3.01
CA LYS A 99 12.73 -0.11 3.44
C LYS A 99 13.66 -1.32 3.42
N SER A 100 13.14 -2.53 3.66
CA SER A 100 13.98 -3.69 3.96
C SER A 100 13.49 -5.01 3.35
N ALA A 101 12.19 -5.18 3.13
CA ALA A 101 11.58 -6.47 2.80
C ALA A 101 11.33 -6.67 1.31
N VAL A 102 11.18 -5.58 0.54
CA VAL A 102 10.81 -5.66 -0.88
C VAL A 102 11.69 -4.78 -1.76
N THR A 103 11.82 -5.17 -3.03
CA THR A 103 12.61 -4.39 -4.00
C THR A 103 11.98 -3.01 -4.25
N ARG A 104 12.83 -2.04 -4.61
CA ARG A 104 12.40 -0.65 -4.89
C ARG A 104 11.35 -0.56 -6.01
N ASN A 105 11.51 -1.36 -7.06
CA ASN A 105 10.56 -1.36 -8.18
C ASN A 105 9.21 -1.96 -7.79
N TYR A 106 9.21 -3.02 -6.98
CA TYR A 106 7.97 -3.66 -6.52
C TYR A 106 7.19 -2.76 -5.53
N SER A 107 7.91 -2.11 -4.60
CA SER A 107 7.32 -1.12 -3.70
C SER A 107 6.77 0.09 -4.45
N GLU A 108 7.48 0.63 -5.45
CA GLU A 108 6.99 1.76 -6.25
C GLU A 108 5.71 1.42 -7.04
N LYS A 109 5.65 0.24 -7.66
CA LYS A 109 4.42 -0.23 -8.33
C LYS A 109 3.25 -0.33 -7.34
N SER A 110 3.51 -0.91 -6.16
CA SER A 110 2.47 -1.11 -5.14
C SER A 110 1.99 0.20 -4.53
N ILE A 111 2.87 1.14 -4.23
CA ILE A 111 2.50 2.48 -3.73
C ILE A 111 1.69 3.23 -4.78
N ASN A 112 2.11 3.25 -6.05
CA ASN A 112 1.34 3.91 -7.11
C ASN A 112 -0.07 3.33 -7.22
N SER A 113 -0.17 1.99 -7.21
CA SER A 113 -1.45 1.29 -7.27
C SER A 113 -2.38 1.65 -6.10
N ILE A 114 -1.85 1.73 -4.87
CA ILE A 114 -2.61 2.15 -3.69
C ILE A 114 -3.04 3.62 -3.79
N LEU A 115 -2.13 4.52 -4.18
CA LEU A 115 -2.42 5.94 -4.34
C LEU A 115 -3.47 6.19 -5.42
N ASP A 116 -3.41 5.47 -6.54
CA ASP A 116 -4.40 5.56 -7.61
C ASP A 116 -5.77 5.05 -7.10
N TYR A 117 -5.79 3.97 -6.32
CA TYR A 117 -7.03 3.47 -5.70
C TYR A 117 -7.64 4.46 -4.71
N VAL A 118 -6.84 4.99 -3.79
CA VAL A 118 -7.30 5.97 -2.79
C VAL A 118 -7.75 7.26 -3.47
N SER A 119 -7.11 7.64 -4.59
CA SER A 119 -7.48 8.86 -5.32
C SER A 119 -8.87 8.82 -5.95
N THR A 120 -9.51 7.64 -6.04
CA THR A 120 -10.92 7.51 -6.42
C THR A 120 -11.88 7.94 -5.30
N SER A 121 -11.39 8.06 -4.06
CA SER A 121 -12.17 8.55 -2.93
C SER A 121 -12.43 10.05 -3.05
N LYS A 122 -13.63 10.47 -2.63
CA LYS A 122 -13.98 11.89 -2.52
C LYS A 122 -13.45 12.53 -1.24
N GLN A 123 -12.87 11.75 -0.33
CA GLN A 123 -12.35 12.24 0.95
C GLN A 123 -10.98 12.88 0.77
N MET A 124 -10.98 14.18 0.50
CA MET A 124 -9.75 14.92 0.25
C MET A 124 -8.78 14.89 1.46
N ASP A 125 -9.28 14.82 2.70
CA ASP A 125 -8.44 14.73 3.91
C ASP A 125 -7.69 13.41 3.97
N LEU A 126 -8.36 12.32 3.59
CA LEU A 126 -7.74 11.00 3.46
C LEU A 126 -6.65 11.02 2.40
N LEU A 127 -6.93 11.55 1.20
CA LEU A 127 -5.95 11.66 0.12
C LEU A 127 -4.72 12.45 0.58
N GLN A 128 -4.92 13.58 1.28
CA GLN A 128 -3.83 14.38 1.82
C GLN A 128 -2.97 13.57 2.79
N GLN A 129 -3.58 12.85 3.74
CA GLN A 129 -2.85 12.01 4.69
C GLN A 129 -2.04 10.91 4.00
N PHE A 130 -2.62 10.24 2.99
CA PHE A 130 -1.91 9.25 2.19
C PHE A 130 -0.69 9.87 1.49
N TYR A 131 -0.84 11.02 0.83
CA TYR A 131 0.27 11.67 0.14
C TYR A 131 1.38 12.12 1.10
N ILE A 132 1.05 12.77 2.21
CA ILE A 132 2.05 13.22 3.20
C ILE A 132 2.80 12.01 3.77
N THR A 133 2.08 10.99 4.24
CA THR A 133 2.69 9.79 4.83
C THR A 133 3.59 9.07 3.82
N THR A 134 3.18 9.04 2.55
CA THR A 134 4.00 8.46 1.48
C THR A 134 5.27 9.27 1.25
N LEU A 135 5.17 10.60 1.15
CA LEU A 135 6.32 11.48 0.92
C LEU A 135 7.37 11.35 2.03
N ASP A 136 6.93 11.26 3.28
CA ASP A 136 7.83 11.08 4.42
C ASP A 136 8.61 9.75 4.31
N ALA A 137 7.93 8.66 3.97
CA ALA A 137 8.58 7.36 3.76
C ALA A 137 9.54 7.37 2.55
N LEU A 138 9.21 8.08 1.48
CA LEU A 138 10.02 8.14 0.26
C LEU A 138 11.24 9.06 0.37
N ARG A 139 11.20 10.09 1.22
CA ARG A 139 12.36 10.93 1.54
C ARG A 139 13.47 10.09 2.15
N GLU A 140 13.11 9.19 3.07
CA GLU A 140 14.06 8.27 3.70
C GLU A 140 14.58 7.21 2.70
N SER A 141 13.71 6.71 1.81
CA SER A 141 14.09 5.69 0.82
C SER A 141 14.82 6.25 -0.41
N LYS A 142 15.09 7.57 -0.46
CA LYS A 142 15.71 8.28 -1.60
C LYS A 142 15.05 7.96 -2.95
N ASN A 143 13.72 7.83 -2.98
CA ASN A 143 12.99 7.57 -4.23
C ASN A 143 12.49 8.84 -4.92
N GLU A 144 13.41 9.61 -5.51
CA GLU A 144 13.14 10.91 -6.12
C GLU A 144 12.02 10.91 -7.17
N ARG A 145 11.97 9.89 -8.02
CA ARG A 145 10.96 9.81 -9.10
C ARG A 145 9.54 9.71 -8.56
N LEU A 146 9.31 8.76 -7.64
CA LEU A 146 8.01 8.56 -7.02
C LEU A 146 7.66 9.72 -6.08
N TRP A 147 8.66 10.23 -5.37
CA TRP A 147 8.52 11.40 -4.52
C TRP A 147 8.02 12.61 -5.34
N PHE A 148 8.65 12.93 -6.46
CA PHE A 148 8.26 14.05 -7.33
C PHE A 148 6.82 13.90 -7.85
N LYS A 149 6.43 12.70 -8.31
CA LYS A 149 5.07 12.42 -8.77
C LYS A 149 4.04 12.59 -7.64
N THR A 150 4.33 12.04 -6.46
CA THR A 150 3.45 12.12 -5.30
C THR A 150 3.32 13.56 -4.81
N ASN A 151 4.42 14.31 -4.82
CA ASN A 151 4.45 15.70 -4.41
C ASN A 151 3.67 16.60 -5.39
N THR A 152 3.76 16.31 -6.69
CA THR A 152 2.92 16.95 -7.71
C THR A 152 1.43 16.68 -7.50
N LYS A 153 1.04 15.43 -7.16
CA LYS A 153 -0.36 15.08 -6.86
C LYS A 153 -0.86 15.83 -5.61
N LEU A 154 -0.04 15.92 -4.56
CA LEU A 154 -0.36 16.69 -3.35
C LEU A 154 -0.50 18.20 -3.65
N GLY A 155 0.37 18.76 -4.47
CA GLY A 155 0.26 20.15 -4.92
C GLY A 155 -1.06 20.42 -5.66
N LYS A 156 -1.46 19.53 -6.58
CA LYS A 156 -2.78 19.62 -7.25
C LYS A 156 -3.94 19.57 -6.25
N LEU A 157 -3.87 18.71 -5.24
CA LEU A 157 -4.87 18.63 -4.19
C LEU A 157 -4.99 19.95 -3.39
N TYR A 158 -3.86 20.57 -3.02
CA TYR A 158 -3.89 21.88 -2.35
C TYR A 158 -4.44 22.98 -3.24
N LEU A 159 -4.12 22.97 -4.54
CA LEU A 159 -4.67 23.91 -5.51
C LEU A 159 -6.19 23.78 -5.61
N GLU A 160 -6.72 22.56 -5.69
CA GLU A 160 -8.17 22.29 -5.74
C GLU A 160 -8.90 22.73 -4.46
N ARG A 161 -8.20 22.72 -3.31
CA ARG A 161 -8.72 23.22 -2.03
C ARG A 161 -8.60 24.72 -1.83
N GLY A 162 -7.85 25.42 -2.69
CA GLY A 162 -7.49 26.82 -2.48
C GLY A 162 -6.49 27.05 -1.34
N ASP A 163 -5.76 26.01 -0.91
CA ASP A 163 -4.71 26.14 0.11
C ASP A 163 -3.38 26.58 -0.53
N TYR A 164 -3.32 27.87 -0.86
CA TYR A 164 -2.16 28.45 -1.53
C TYR A 164 -0.91 28.49 -0.65
N ILE A 165 -1.06 28.47 0.68
CA ILE A 165 0.06 28.50 1.62
C ILE A 165 0.84 27.18 1.53
N HIS A 166 0.13 26.04 1.63
CA HIS A 166 0.78 24.74 1.50
C HIS A 166 1.25 24.50 0.06
N LEU A 167 0.50 24.94 -0.95
CA LEU A 167 0.93 24.86 -2.34
C LEU A 167 2.28 25.57 -2.59
N GLN A 168 2.48 26.77 -2.04
CA GLN A 168 3.76 27.48 -2.16
C GLN A 168 4.93 26.69 -1.58
N LYS A 169 4.72 26.01 -0.44
CA LYS A 169 5.74 25.13 0.15
C LYS A 169 6.07 23.98 -0.78
N ILE A 170 5.07 23.30 -1.32
CA ILE A 170 5.26 22.20 -2.28
C ILE A 170 6.03 22.68 -3.53
N VAL A 171 5.66 23.82 -4.11
CA VAL A 171 6.34 24.37 -5.30
C VAL A 171 7.79 24.73 -5.00
N LYS A 172 8.09 25.21 -3.78
CA LYS A 172 9.47 25.46 -3.37
C LYS A 172 10.27 24.16 -3.27
N GLU A 173 9.72 23.15 -2.60
CA GLU A 173 10.35 21.83 -2.50
C GLU A 173 10.56 21.15 -3.86
N LEU A 174 9.70 21.39 -4.84
CA LEU A 174 9.83 20.83 -6.19
C LEU A 174 10.87 21.54 -7.07
N ARG A 175 11.34 22.73 -6.67
CA ARG A 175 12.35 23.51 -7.41
C ARG A 175 13.77 23.27 -6.93
N GLU A 176 13.92 22.75 -5.71
CA GLU A 176 15.19 22.35 -5.09
C GLU A 176 15.53 20.92 -5.48
#